data_AF-A0A2W0AP29-F1
#
_entry.id   AF-A0A2W0AP29-F1
#
_cell.length_a   1.000
_cell.length_b   1.000
_cell.length_c   1.000
_cell.angle_alpha   90.00
_cell.angle_beta   90.00
_cell.angle_gamma   90.00
#
_symmetry.space_group_name_H-M   'P 1'
#
loop_
_entity.id
_entity.type
_entity.pdbx_description
1 polymer ?
#
loop_
_entity_poly.entity_id
_entity_poly.type
_entity_poly.pdbx_seq_one_letter_code
_entity_poly.pdbx_strand_id
1 'polypeptide(L)' 'MSAEINSPGLCADCIHARVVRSDRNSVFYFCQLALTDPRFEKYPRLPVLSCAGYEQRKPSSE' A
#
# COMPACT_ATOMS: atom_id res chain seq x y z
N MET A 1 15.18 18.60 6.39
CA MET A 1 14.77 17.57 5.40
C MET A 1 13.35 17.16 5.72
N SER A 2 12.35 17.77 5.09
CA SER A 2 10.94 17.43 5.29
C SER A 2 10.45 16.79 4.00
N ALA A 3 10.59 15.47 3.89
CA ALA A 3 10.05 14.74 2.74
C ALA A 3 8.52 14.81 2.83
N GLU A 4 7.93 15.53 1.87
CA GLU A 4 6.50 15.72 1.70
C GLU A 4 5.75 14.40 1.79
N ILE A 5 4.76 14.40 2.68
CA ILE A 5 3.91 13.27 3.06
C ILE A 5 2.91 13.04 1.91
N ASN A 6 3.38 12.49 0.80
CA ASN A 6 2.50 11.82 -0.17
C ASN A 6 2.24 10.39 0.34
N SER A 7 1.65 10.30 1.53
CA SER A 7 1.44 9.02 2.20
C SER A 7 0.38 8.23 1.44
N PRO A 8 0.64 6.97 1.06
CA PRO A 8 -0.32 6.10 0.38
C PRO A 8 -1.52 5.70 1.29
N GLY A 9 -1.66 6.30 2.47
CA GLY A 9 -2.66 5.95 3.48
C GLY A 9 -2.36 4.60 4.14
N LEU A 10 -3.38 3.77 4.28
CA LEU A 10 -3.29 2.44 4.88
C LEU A 10 -2.32 1.52 4.13
N CYS A 11 -2.17 1.69 2.81
CA CYS A 11 -1.24 0.90 2.02
C CYS A 11 0.25 1.15 2.36
N ALA A 12 0.58 2.15 3.19
CA ALA A 12 1.96 2.41 3.63
C ALA A 12 2.53 1.28 4.49
N ASP A 13 1.70 0.75 5.39
CA ASP A 13 2.10 -0.22 6.42
C ASP A 13 1.32 -1.53 6.30
N CYS A 14 0.61 -1.73 5.18
CA CYS A 14 -0.16 -2.93 4.93
C CYS A 14 0.76 -4.11 4.53
N ILE A 15 0.58 -5.30 5.11
CA ILE A 15 1.35 -6.49 4.73
C ILE A 15 1.08 -6.95 3.30
N HIS A 16 -0.14 -6.70 2.79
CA HIS A 16 -0.57 -7.14 1.45
C HIS A 16 -0.21 -6.13 0.36
N ALA A 17 0.19 -4.91 0.74
CA ALA A 17 0.58 -3.88 -0.20
C ALA A 17 2.04 -4.09 -0.62
N ARG A 18 2.27 -4.22 -1.91
CA ARG A 18 3.62 -4.32 -2.49
C ARG A 18 3.99 -3.01 -3.17
N VAL A 19 5.07 -2.39 -2.70
CA VAL A 19 5.59 -1.14 -3.27
C VAL A 19 6.50 -1.46 -4.45
N VAL A 20 6.16 -0.94 -5.63
CA VAL A 20 6.93 -1.06 -6.86
C VAL A 20 7.44 0.33 -7.23
N ARG A 21 8.76 0.52 -7.12
CA ARG A 21 9.42 1.78 -7.48
C ARG A 21 9.97 1.66 -8.90
N SER A 22 9.68 2.63 -9.75
CA SER A 22 10.22 2.74 -11.12
C SER A 22 11.32 3.80 -11.20
N ASP A 23 12.25 3.65 -12.15
CA ASP A 23 13.35 4.58 -12.43
C ASP A 23 12.94 6.05 -12.59
N ARG A 24 11.70 6.32 -13.01
CA ARG A 24 11.15 7.67 -13.18
C ARG A 24 10.59 8.28 -11.88
N ASN A 25 11.12 7.89 -10.71
CA ASN A 25 10.63 8.34 -9.40
C ASN A 25 9.12 8.09 -9.17
N SER A 26 8.53 7.13 -9.89
CA SER A 26 7.13 6.77 -9.77
C SER A 26 7.00 5.59 -8.82
N VAL A 27 6.14 5.71 -7.81
CA VAL A 27 5.88 4.65 -6.84
C VAL A 27 4.48 4.12 -7.07
N PHE A 28 4.38 2.83 -7.32
CA PHE A 28 3.13 2.11 -7.49
C PHE A 28 2.89 1.19 -6.29
N TYR A 29 1.66 1.11 -5.84
CA TYR A 29 1.24 0.19 -4.79
C TYR A 29 0.37 -0.89 -5.42
N PHE A 30 0.79 -2.13 -5.26
CA PHE A 30 0.08 -3.29 -5.78
C PHE A 30 -0.56 -4.05 -4.63
N CYS A 31 -1.87 -4.22 -4.68
CA CYS A 31 -2.60 -4.97 -3.67
C CYS A 31 -2.56 -6.46 -4.01
N GLN A 32 -1.88 -7.26 -3.19
CA GLN A 32 -1.82 -8.71 -3.41
C GLN A 32 -3.16 -9.41 -3.08
N LEU A 33 -4.00 -8.81 -2.22
CA LEU A 33 -5.35 -9.31 -1.95
C LEU A 33 -6.23 -9.36 -3.19
N ALA A 34 -6.02 -8.45 -4.15
CA ALA A 34 -6.72 -8.45 -5.43
C ALA A 34 -6.45 -9.70 -6.30
N LEU A 35 -5.43 -10.50 -5.95
CA LEU A 35 -5.15 -11.79 -6.59
C LEU A 35 -6.05 -12.90 -6.04
N THR A 36 -6.39 -12.83 -4.75
CA THR A 36 -7.21 -13.84 -4.07
C THR A 36 -8.69 -13.46 -4.03
N ASP A 37 -8.99 -12.16 -3.89
CA ASP A 37 -10.34 -11.62 -3.81
C ASP A 37 -10.51 -10.49 -4.85
N PRO A 38 -11.35 -10.70 -5.88
CA PRO A 38 -11.56 -9.73 -6.95
C PRO A 38 -12.32 -8.48 -6.51
N ARG A 39 -12.79 -8.40 -5.25
CA ARG A 39 -13.38 -7.17 -4.68
C ARG A 39 -12.34 -6.08 -4.46
N PHE A 40 -11.06 -6.43 -4.39
CA PHE A 40 -9.97 -5.47 -4.24
C PHE A 40 -9.39 -5.11 -5.61
N GLU A 41 -9.08 -3.82 -5.80
CA GLU A 41 -8.40 -3.35 -7.01
C GLU A 41 -6.91 -3.69 -6.94
N LYS A 42 -6.35 -4.29 -8.01
CA LYS A 42 -4.90 -4.60 -8.10
C LYS A 42 -4.03 -3.35 -7.93
N TYR A 43 -4.50 -2.23 -8.45
CA TYR A 43 -3.86 -0.92 -8.36
C TYR A 43 -4.83 0.07 -7.73
N PRO A 44 -4.92 0.11 -6.39
CA PRO A 44 -5.84 1.03 -5.73
C PRO A 44 -5.41 2.48 -5.97
N ARG A 45 -6.39 3.38 -6.10
CA ARG A 45 -6.11 4.81 -6.17
C ARG A 45 -5.72 5.34 -4.79
N LEU A 46 -4.57 6.00 -4.72
CA LEU A 46 -4.03 6.56 -3.48
C LEU A 46 -4.50 8.01 -3.28
N PRO A 47 -4.64 8.48 -2.02
CA PRO A 47 -4.40 7.74 -0.76
C PRO A 47 -5.57 6.83 -0.36
N VAL A 48 -5.26 5.60 0.05
CA VAL A 48 -6.29 4.66 0.54
C VAL A 48 -6.58 4.95 2.01
N LEU A 49 -7.75 5.52 2.27
CA LEU A 49 -8.18 5.90 3.63
C LEU A 49 -8.95 4.78 4.35
N SER A 50 -9.58 3.87 3.60
CA SER A 50 -10.36 2.75 4.14
C SER A 50 -10.20 1.53 3.24
N CYS A 51 -9.82 0.39 3.81
CA CYS A 51 -9.69 -0.88 3.12
C CYS A 51 -10.13 -2.02 4.05
N ALA A 52 -11.10 -2.81 3.61
CA ALA A 52 -11.66 -3.91 4.41
C ALA A 52 -10.66 -5.05 4.69
N GLY A 53 -9.67 -5.22 3.81
CA GLY A 53 -8.60 -6.21 3.94
C GLY A 53 -7.27 -5.59 4.41
N TYR A 54 -7.30 -4.39 4.99
CA TYR A 54 -6.09 -3.80 5.54
C TYR A 54 -5.60 -4.61 6.73
N GLU A 55 -4.38 -5.12 6.63
CA GLU A 55 -3.70 -5.77 7.74
C GLU A 55 -2.34 -5.09 7.95
N GLN A 56 -2.16 -4.52 9.13
CA GLN A 56 -0.96 -3.79 9.50
C GLN A 56 0.22 -4.74 9.65
N ARG A 57 1.36 -4.41 9.05
CA ARG A 57 2.63 -5.09 9.31
C ARG A 57 3.00 -4.78 10.75
N LYS A 58 2.72 -5.72 11.66
CA LYS A 58 3.15 -5.59 13.04
C LYS A 58 4.66 -5.30 13.04
N PRO A 59 5.11 -4.15 13.59
CA PRO A 59 6.52 -3.99 13.84
C PRO A 59 6.86 -5.08 14.84
N SER A 60 7.76 -5.98 14.46
CA SER A 60 8.33 -6.98 15.36
C SER A 60 9.11 -6.22 16.43
N SER A 61 8.42 -5.82 17.50
CA SER A 61 9.02 -5.37 18.75
C SER A 61 9.33 -6.63 19.56
N GLU A 62 10.60 -7.02 19.53
CA GLU A 62 11.27 -7.88 20.52
C GLU A 62 11.80 -7.01 21.67
#